data_AF-A0A8S9LTN9-F1
#
_entry.id   AF-A0A8S9LTN9-F1
#
_cell.length_a   1.000
_cell.length_b   1.000
_cell.length_c   1.000
_cell.angle_alpha   90.00
_cell.angle_beta   90.00
_cell.angle_gamma   90.00
#
_symmetry.space_group_name_H-M   'P 1'
#
loop_
_entity.id
_entity.type
_entity.pdbx_description
1 polymer ?
#
loop_
_entity_poly.entity_id
_entity_poly.type
_entity_poly.pdbx_seq_one_letter_code
_entity_poly.pdbx_strand_id
1 'polypeptide(L)'
;TGARPKKSGVLNRDETEKAKARNKDNVNSTEGECESCVGSVMIKRDQYNLPSFETTYEEAMFFVIKSYSEDDIHKSIKYNVWSSTLIGNKKLDSAFQESQKKVAEKGGTCPVFLFFSVNASGQFCGVAEMTGRVDYEKSMDFWQQDKWTGYFPVKWHIIKDVPNPQLRHIILENNENKPVTNSRDTQELRLPQGSEVLNIFKSYAAKTSIIDDFDFYENREKVMVQKKLRFPPGQIKKKEEEELVADLQTMEISKSEKLP
;
A
#
# COMPACT_ATOMS: atom_id res chain seq x y z
N THR A 1 59.06 19.03 -33.56
CA THR A 1 60.44 18.51 -33.62
C THR A 1 60.51 17.25 -32.77
N GLY A 2 60.04 16.13 -33.30
CA GLY A 2 60.89 14.95 -33.58
C GLY A 2 60.67 13.88 -32.49
N ALA A 3 60.72 12.58 -32.70
CA ALA A 3 60.59 11.69 -33.84
C ALA A 3 60.44 10.28 -33.23
N ARG A 4 59.46 9.48 -33.68
CA ARG A 4 59.27 8.04 -33.39
C ARG A 4 60.43 7.23 -34.02
N PRO A 5 60.68 5.93 -33.68
CA PRO A 5 59.86 4.81 -34.20
C PRO A 5 59.83 3.51 -33.33
N LYS A 6 58.69 2.78 -33.27
CA LYS A 6 58.27 1.54 -34.00
C LYS A 6 59.08 0.24 -33.73
N LYS A 7 58.33 -0.84 -33.39
CA LYS A 7 58.19 -2.15 -34.08
C LYS A 7 57.80 -3.24 -33.04
N SER A 8 57.13 -4.37 -33.30
CA SER A 8 56.12 -4.89 -34.25
C SER A 8 56.23 -6.43 -34.20
N GLY A 9 55.11 -7.16 -34.09
CA GLY A 9 54.98 -8.61 -34.38
C GLY A 9 55.52 -9.55 -33.28
N VAL A 10 55.04 -10.77 -33.07
CA VAL A 10 54.45 -11.76 -34.01
C VAL A 10 53.59 -12.78 -33.22
N LEU A 11 52.53 -13.28 -33.88
CA LEU A 11 51.63 -14.36 -33.48
C LEU A 11 52.31 -15.73 -33.47
N ASN A 12 51.79 -16.70 -32.70
CA ASN A 12 51.77 -18.10 -33.14
C ASN A 12 50.56 -18.85 -32.57
N ARG A 13 50.10 -19.79 -33.40
CA ARG A 13 48.83 -20.54 -33.40
C ARG A 13 49.17 -22.05 -33.30
N ASP A 14 48.13 -22.87 -33.09
CA ASP A 14 48.08 -24.35 -33.21
C ASP A 14 48.50 -25.14 -31.93
N GLU A 15 47.84 -26.20 -31.46
CA GLU A 15 46.89 -27.13 -32.10
C GLU A 15 46.17 -28.06 -31.05
N THR A 16 44.89 -28.39 -31.34
CA THR A 16 44.14 -29.68 -31.20
C THR A 16 44.20 -30.56 -29.92
N GLU A 17 43.08 -30.72 -29.20
CA GLU A 17 42.06 -31.80 -29.27
C GLU A 17 42.40 -33.15 -28.60
N LYS A 18 41.61 -33.56 -27.58
CA LYS A 18 41.01 -34.91 -27.52
C LYS A 18 39.85 -34.99 -26.52
N ALA A 19 38.80 -35.67 -26.95
CA ALA A 19 37.48 -35.73 -26.36
C ALA A 19 37.12 -37.13 -25.83
N LYS A 20 36.13 -37.14 -24.90
CA LYS A 20 35.05 -38.12 -24.67
C LYS A 20 35.35 -39.53 -24.08
N ALA A 21 34.70 -39.82 -22.94
CA ALA A 21 33.59 -40.80 -22.78
C ALA A 21 33.15 -40.81 -21.28
N ARG A 22 31.93 -40.40 -20.88
CA ARG A 22 30.57 -41.02 -20.93
C ARG A 22 30.37 -42.30 -20.07
N ASN A 23 29.60 -42.15 -18.98
CA ASN A 23 28.37 -42.88 -18.60
C ASN A 23 27.87 -42.25 -17.28
N LYS A 24 26.67 -41.65 -17.13
CA LYS A 24 25.27 -42.06 -17.35
C LYS A 24 24.84 -43.21 -16.44
N ASP A 25 24.32 -42.83 -15.27
CA ASP A 25 23.22 -43.52 -14.59
C ASP A 25 22.16 -42.49 -14.18
N ASN A 26 20.93 -42.98 -14.12
CA ASN A 26 19.67 -42.29 -14.31
C ASN A 26 18.85 -42.28 -13.01
N VAL A 27 17.77 -41.50 -13.04
CA VAL A 27 16.54 -41.57 -12.21
C VAL A 27 16.40 -40.55 -11.06
N ASN A 28 15.81 -39.41 -11.45
CA ASN A 28 14.53 -38.86 -10.98
C ASN A 28 14.31 -38.59 -9.48
N SER A 29 14.15 -37.30 -9.13
CA SER A 29 13.06 -36.82 -8.28
C SER A 29 12.83 -35.34 -8.56
N THR A 30 11.60 -35.04 -8.96
CA THR A 30 10.99 -33.73 -9.14
C THR A 30 10.86 -33.00 -7.81
N GLU A 31 11.41 -31.80 -7.69
CA GLU A 31 10.92 -30.80 -6.74
C GLU A 31 10.82 -29.46 -7.48
N GLY A 32 9.58 -28.99 -7.64
CA GLY A 32 9.28 -27.68 -8.17
C GLY A 32 9.69 -26.64 -7.15
N GLU A 33 10.64 -25.80 -7.52
CA GLU A 33 10.92 -24.58 -6.79
C GLU A 33 9.75 -23.62 -7.05
N CYS A 34 8.92 -23.45 -6.03
CA CYS A 34 7.92 -22.40 -6.01
C CYS A 34 8.66 -21.04 -5.97
N GLU A 35 8.59 -20.31 -7.07
CA GLU A 35 8.94 -18.88 -7.09
C GLU A 35 7.96 -18.13 -6.16
N SER A 36 8.30 -18.03 -4.88
CA SER A 36 7.80 -16.96 -4.01
C SER A 36 8.96 -16.02 -3.69
N CYS A 37 9.44 -15.35 -4.73
CA CYS A 37 10.31 -14.20 -4.58
C CYS A 37 9.46 -13.04 -4.02
N VAL A 38 9.38 -12.92 -2.69
CA VAL A 38 9.06 -11.62 -2.07
C VAL A 38 10.30 -10.74 -2.24
N GLY A 39 10.54 -10.32 -3.48
CA GLY A 39 11.58 -9.37 -3.82
C GLY A 39 11.33 -8.09 -3.05
N SER A 40 12.39 -7.53 -2.46
CA SER A 40 12.34 -6.19 -1.89
C SER A 40 11.93 -5.23 -3.01
N VAL A 41 10.68 -4.75 -2.96
CA VAL A 41 10.17 -3.78 -3.92
C VAL A 41 10.86 -2.46 -3.58
N MET A 42 11.92 -2.12 -4.32
CA MET A 42 12.53 -0.79 -4.20
C MET A 42 11.54 0.24 -4.70
N ILE A 43 10.92 1.00 -3.78
CA ILE A 43 10.04 2.10 -4.11
C ILE A 43 10.85 3.21 -4.80
N LYS A 44 10.45 3.52 -6.02
CA LYS A 44 11.05 4.56 -6.85
C LYS A 44 10.41 5.90 -6.51
N ARG A 45 11.10 6.72 -5.69
CA ARG A 45 10.61 8.02 -5.20
C ARG A 45 10.21 8.98 -6.33
N ASP A 46 10.87 8.88 -7.47
CA ASP A 46 10.66 9.68 -8.67
C ASP A 46 9.33 9.41 -9.39
N GLN A 47 8.58 8.39 -8.98
CA GLN A 47 7.26 8.08 -9.56
C GLN A 47 6.09 8.82 -8.91
N TYR A 48 6.32 9.45 -7.75
CA TYR A 48 5.29 10.11 -6.96
C TYR A 48 5.54 11.61 -6.87
N ASN A 49 4.51 12.36 -6.45
CA ASN A 49 4.59 13.80 -6.25
C ASN A 49 5.01 14.55 -7.53
N LEU A 50 4.63 14.03 -8.71
CA LEU A 50 5.05 14.56 -10.00
C LEU A 50 4.51 15.98 -10.22
N PRO A 51 5.34 16.96 -10.65
CA PRO A 51 4.87 18.31 -10.99
C PRO A 51 3.82 18.33 -12.11
N SER A 52 3.90 17.35 -13.01
CA SER A 52 2.97 17.16 -14.14
C SER A 52 1.62 16.57 -13.74
N PHE A 53 1.43 16.14 -12.49
CA PHE A 53 0.17 15.59 -12.03
C PHE A 53 -0.94 16.66 -12.10
N GLU A 54 -2.02 16.38 -12.82
CA GLU A 54 -3.14 17.28 -13.02
C GLU A 54 -4.01 17.35 -11.77
N THR A 55 -4.54 18.54 -11.47
CA THR A 55 -5.40 18.78 -10.30
C THR A 55 -6.65 19.58 -10.64
N THR A 56 -6.91 19.76 -11.92
CA THR A 56 -8.06 20.48 -12.45
C THR A 56 -8.84 19.52 -13.33
N TYR A 57 -10.06 19.21 -12.90
CA TYR A 57 -10.95 18.27 -13.56
C TYR A 57 -12.33 18.89 -13.68
N GLU A 58 -12.96 18.72 -14.85
CA GLU A 58 -14.37 19.11 -15.05
C GLU A 58 -15.31 18.17 -14.28
N GLU A 59 -14.99 16.88 -14.27
CA GLU A 59 -15.70 15.83 -13.54
C GLU A 59 -14.66 14.98 -12.79
N ALA A 60 -14.85 14.82 -11.49
CA ALA A 60 -14.06 13.91 -10.66
C ALA A 60 -14.86 13.56 -9.40
N MET A 61 -14.60 12.39 -8.83
CA MET A 61 -15.18 11.96 -7.56
C MET A 61 -14.09 11.86 -6.50
N PHE A 62 -14.43 12.21 -5.26
CA PHE A 62 -13.44 12.35 -4.20
C PHE A 62 -13.94 11.71 -2.92
N PHE A 63 -13.08 10.91 -2.28
CA PHE A 63 -13.38 10.26 -1.01
C PHE A 63 -12.24 10.41 -0.02
N VAL A 64 -12.56 10.63 1.25
CA VAL A 64 -11.59 10.42 2.35
C VAL A 64 -11.51 8.94 2.67
N ILE A 65 -10.30 8.43 2.81
CA ILE A 65 -10.01 7.09 3.30
C ILE A 65 -9.33 7.18 4.66
N LYS A 66 -9.89 6.47 5.65
CA LYS A 66 -9.38 6.46 7.03
C LYS A 66 -8.76 5.10 7.34
N SER A 67 -7.44 5.05 7.32
CA SER A 67 -6.71 3.84 7.73
C SER A 67 -6.61 3.75 9.25
N TYR A 68 -6.63 2.53 9.78
CA TYR A 68 -6.32 2.27 11.18
C TYR A 68 -4.82 2.21 11.44
N SER A 69 -4.00 1.98 10.42
CA SER A 69 -2.56 1.78 10.58
C SER A 69 -1.75 2.33 9.41
N GLU A 70 -0.52 2.76 9.70
CA GLU A 70 0.47 3.08 8.67
C GLU A 70 0.98 1.81 7.96
N ASP A 71 0.98 0.65 8.62
CA ASP A 71 1.34 -0.63 7.98
C ASP A 71 0.43 -0.92 6.76
N ASP A 72 -0.86 -0.58 6.84
CA ASP A 72 -1.79 -0.79 5.71
C ASP A 72 -1.59 0.25 4.60
N ILE A 73 -1.20 1.49 4.93
CA ILE A 73 -0.80 2.50 3.93
C ILE A 73 0.44 2.03 3.17
N HIS A 74 1.46 1.56 3.89
CA HIS A 74 2.67 0.98 3.32
C HIS A 74 2.33 -0.15 2.33
N LYS A 75 1.50 -1.12 2.75
CA LYS A 75 1.09 -2.24 1.90
C LYS A 75 0.28 -1.77 0.69
N SER A 76 -0.55 -0.75 0.85
CA SER A 76 -1.29 -0.17 -0.27
C SER A 76 -0.37 0.42 -1.33
N ILE A 77 0.67 1.14 -0.90
CA ILE A 77 1.68 1.71 -1.80
C ILE A 77 2.48 0.59 -2.48
N LYS A 78 2.90 -0.42 -1.70
CA LYS A 78 3.69 -1.56 -2.19
C LYS A 78 2.96 -2.40 -3.22
N TYR A 79 1.70 -2.72 -2.97
CA TYR A 79 0.91 -3.66 -3.76
C TYR A 79 -0.11 -3.00 -4.69
N ASN A 80 -0.23 -1.66 -4.67
CA ASN A 80 -1.17 -0.89 -5.49
C ASN A 80 -2.63 -1.36 -5.34
N VAL A 81 -3.03 -1.68 -4.11
CA VAL A 81 -4.40 -2.09 -3.78
C VAL A 81 -4.88 -1.41 -2.51
N TRP A 82 -6.20 -1.31 -2.36
CA TRP A 82 -6.83 -0.92 -1.11
C TRP A 82 -8.03 -1.82 -0.81
N SER A 83 -8.39 -1.87 0.48
CA SER A 83 -9.66 -2.41 0.94
C SER A 83 -10.19 -1.55 2.07
N SER A 84 -11.50 -1.28 2.05
CA SER A 84 -12.24 -0.60 3.11
C SER A 84 -13.19 -1.61 3.79
N THR A 85 -14.07 -1.13 4.67
CA THR A 85 -15.17 -1.92 5.22
C THR A 85 -16.09 -2.39 4.10
N LEU A 86 -16.91 -3.43 4.32
CA LEU A 86 -17.88 -3.90 3.33
C LEU A 86 -18.80 -2.78 2.80
N ILE A 87 -19.23 -1.88 3.70
CA ILE A 87 -20.07 -0.72 3.33
C ILE A 87 -19.26 0.27 2.50
N GLY A 88 -18.01 0.56 2.91
CA GLY A 88 -17.11 1.44 2.19
C GLY A 88 -16.77 0.90 0.80
N ASN A 89 -16.45 -0.38 0.67
CA ASN A 89 -16.19 -1.06 -0.60
C ASN A 89 -17.41 -0.96 -1.55
N LYS A 90 -18.63 -1.21 -1.06
CA LYS A 90 -19.85 -1.02 -1.85
C LYS A 90 -20.01 0.42 -2.35
N LYS A 91 -19.74 1.40 -1.49
CA LYS A 91 -19.83 2.82 -1.84
C LYS A 91 -18.82 3.20 -2.91
N LEU A 92 -17.55 2.79 -2.75
CA LEU A 92 -16.48 3.08 -3.70
C LEU A 92 -16.69 2.35 -5.03
N ASP A 93 -17.13 1.09 -5.03
CA ASP A 93 -17.46 0.35 -6.25
C ASP A 93 -18.62 0.99 -7.03
N SER A 94 -19.63 1.51 -6.31
CA SER A 94 -20.74 2.23 -6.93
C SER A 94 -20.27 3.54 -7.57
N ALA A 95 -19.44 4.31 -6.86
CA ALA A 95 -18.86 5.55 -7.38
C ALA A 95 -17.98 5.32 -8.60
N PHE A 96 -17.14 4.28 -8.59
CA PHE A 96 -16.33 3.91 -9.74
C PHE A 96 -17.18 3.53 -10.95
N GLN A 97 -18.24 2.74 -10.76
CA GLN A 97 -19.17 2.41 -11.85
C GLN A 97 -19.88 3.65 -12.40
N GLU A 98 -20.31 4.57 -11.53
CA GLU A 98 -20.90 5.83 -11.96
C GLU A 98 -19.90 6.69 -12.74
N SER A 99 -18.63 6.74 -12.32
CA SER A 99 -17.59 7.48 -13.03
C SER A 99 -17.35 6.90 -14.44
N GLN A 100 -17.31 5.58 -14.57
CA GLN A 100 -17.23 4.91 -15.88
C GLN A 100 -18.44 5.21 -16.77
N LYS A 101 -19.64 5.23 -16.17
CA LYS A 101 -20.87 5.60 -16.89
C LYS A 101 -20.82 7.04 -17.40
N LYS A 102 -20.38 7.99 -16.57
CA LYS A 102 -20.21 9.39 -16.98
C LYS A 102 -19.24 9.54 -18.16
N VAL A 103 -18.12 8.82 -18.11
CA VAL A 103 -17.14 8.78 -19.22
C VAL A 103 -17.78 8.21 -20.50
N ALA A 104 -18.57 7.15 -20.38
CA ALA A 104 -19.25 6.55 -21.54
C ALA A 104 -20.34 7.45 -22.16
N GLU A 105 -21.07 8.21 -21.34
CA GLU A 105 -22.18 9.05 -21.79
C GLU A 105 -21.75 10.43 -22.31
N LYS A 106 -20.82 11.09 -21.60
CA LYS A 106 -20.41 12.46 -21.89
C LYS A 106 -19.07 12.55 -22.63
N GLY A 107 -18.32 11.45 -22.71
CA GLY A 107 -16.91 11.48 -23.09
C GLY A 107 -16.03 12.09 -21.99
N GLY A 108 -14.72 12.19 -22.25
CA GLY A 108 -13.75 12.81 -21.32
C GLY A 108 -13.21 11.88 -20.23
N THR A 109 -12.91 12.43 -19.05
CA THR A 109 -12.38 11.69 -17.90
C THR A 109 -13.20 11.98 -16.65
N CYS A 110 -13.31 10.99 -15.76
CA CYS A 110 -13.94 11.13 -14.45
C CYS A 110 -13.18 10.27 -13.43
N PRO A 111 -11.99 10.71 -12.98
CA PRO A 111 -11.20 9.97 -12.02
C PRO A 111 -11.88 9.90 -10.65
N VAL A 112 -11.60 8.82 -9.91
CA VAL A 112 -12.04 8.64 -8.53
C VAL A 112 -10.82 8.73 -7.62
N PHE A 113 -10.67 9.87 -6.94
CA PHE A 113 -9.56 10.13 -6.04
C PHE A 113 -9.87 9.79 -4.59
N LEU A 114 -8.85 9.29 -3.91
CA LEU A 114 -8.87 8.82 -2.54
C LEU A 114 -7.83 9.59 -1.72
N PHE A 115 -8.28 10.34 -0.72
CA PHE A 115 -7.45 11.11 0.21
C PHE A 115 -7.19 10.29 1.47
N PHE A 116 -5.97 9.81 1.66
CA PHE A 116 -5.62 8.92 2.76
C PHE A 116 -5.22 9.69 4.01
N SER A 117 -5.77 9.28 5.15
CA SER A 117 -5.37 9.76 6.47
C SER A 117 -5.42 8.61 7.47
N VAL A 118 -4.37 8.46 8.27
CA VAL A 118 -4.34 7.48 9.37
C VAL A 118 -5.07 8.06 10.57
N ASN A 119 -5.93 7.26 11.20
CA ASN A 119 -6.68 7.69 12.38
C ASN A 119 -5.74 8.20 13.48
N ALA A 120 -6.11 9.33 14.08
CA ALA A 120 -5.35 10.04 15.13
C ALA A 120 -3.95 10.55 14.73
N SER A 121 -3.54 10.47 13.45
CA SER A 121 -2.26 11.04 12.99
C SER A 121 -2.21 12.56 12.97
N GLY A 122 -3.36 13.24 12.88
CA GLY A 122 -3.43 14.70 12.74
C GLY A 122 -3.05 15.23 11.36
N GLN A 123 -2.91 14.34 10.36
CA GLN A 123 -2.53 14.69 9.00
C GLN A 123 -3.17 13.75 7.96
N PHE A 124 -3.11 14.17 6.69
CA PHE A 124 -3.30 13.27 5.56
C PHE A 124 -1.93 12.87 4.99
N CYS A 125 -1.80 11.64 4.50
CA CYS A 125 -0.51 11.07 4.08
C CYS A 125 -0.37 10.86 2.56
N GLY A 126 -1.43 11.04 1.79
CA GLY A 126 -1.33 11.00 0.33
C GLY A 126 -2.65 10.93 -0.43
N VAL A 127 -2.50 10.81 -1.75
CA VAL A 127 -3.58 10.74 -2.73
C VAL A 127 -3.34 9.57 -3.68
N ALA A 128 -4.34 8.72 -3.82
CA ALA A 128 -4.38 7.69 -4.84
C ALA A 128 -5.64 7.80 -5.70
N GLU A 129 -5.60 7.19 -6.88
CA GLU A 129 -6.74 7.03 -7.77
C GLU A 129 -7.22 5.58 -7.73
N MET A 130 -8.52 5.36 -7.61
CA MET A 130 -9.11 4.03 -7.80
C MET A 130 -9.13 3.70 -9.29
N THR A 131 -8.45 2.62 -9.69
CA THR A 131 -8.24 2.29 -11.11
C THR A 131 -9.05 1.06 -11.57
N GLY A 132 -9.91 0.52 -10.70
CA GLY A 132 -10.69 -0.66 -11.02
C GLY A 132 -11.75 -0.96 -9.97
N ARG A 133 -12.65 -1.90 -10.32
CA ARG A 133 -13.73 -2.35 -9.46
C ARG A 133 -13.25 -3.13 -8.24
N VAL A 134 -14.14 -3.25 -7.26
CA VAL A 134 -13.92 -4.13 -6.11
C VAL A 134 -14.12 -5.59 -6.52
N ASP A 135 -13.10 -6.42 -6.27
CA ASP A 135 -13.22 -7.87 -6.24
C ASP A 135 -13.69 -8.26 -4.82
N TYR A 136 -14.90 -8.79 -4.69
CA TYR A 136 -15.46 -9.23 -3.40
C TYR A 136 -15.18 -10.69 -3.08
N GLU A 137 -14.69 -11.46 -4.04
CA GLU A 137 -14.44 -12.91 -3.90
C GLU A 137 -13.05 -13.18 -3.33
N LYS A 138 -12.11 -12.28 -3.57
CA LYS A 138 -10.73 -12.39 -3.10
C LYS A 138 -10.43 -11.40 -1.99
N SER A 139 -9.74 -11.87 -0.96
CA SER A 139 -9.24 -11.01 0.13
C SER A 139 -7.73 -11.13 0.21
N MET A 140 -7.07 -10.06 0.61
CA MET A 140 -5.62 -10.06 0.85
C MET A 140 -5.35 -10.39 2.32
N ASP A 141 -4.38 -11.25 2.57
CA ASP A 141 -4.03 -11.76 3.91
C ASP A 141 -2.93 -10.95 4.62
N PHE A 142 -2.37 -9.95 3.92
CA PHE A 142 -1.32 -9.09 4.46
C PHE A 142 -1.83 -7.89 5.27
N TRP A 143 -3.14 -7.60 5.24
CA TRP A 143 -3.69 -6.49 6.04
C TRP A 143 -3.45 -6.70 7.54
N GLN A 144 -3.37 -5.60 8.30
CA GLN A 144 -3.13 -5.70 9.74
C GLN A 144 -4.29 -6.39 10.48
N GLN A 145 -5.52 -6.23 10.00
CA GLN A 145 -6.70 -6.92 10.53
C GLN A 145 -7.23 -7.92 9.50
N ASP A 146 -7.48 -9.16 9.91
CA ASP A 146 -8.06 -10.21 9.05
C ASP A 146 -9.58 -10.02 8.79
N LYS A 147 -10.08 -8.77 8.90
CA LYS A 147 -11.50 -8.42 8.78
C LYS A 147 -11.86 -7.81 7.43
N TRP A 148 -10.87 -7.44 6.63
CA TRP A 148 -11.08 -6.77 5.35
C TRP A 148 -11.41 -7.81 4.28
N THR A 149 -12.61 -7.73 3.73
CA THR A 149 -13.07 -8.59 2.65
C THR A 149 -13.16 -7.82 1.35
N GLY A 150 -12.60 -8.42 0.30
CA GLY A 150 -12.45 -7.79 -0.99
C GLY A 150 -11.26 -6.83 -1.08
N TYR A 151 -10.93 -6.41 -2.29
CA TYR A 151 -9.96 -5.34 -2.55
C TYR A 151 -10.23 -4.70 -3.91
N PHE A 152 -9.63 -3.55 -4.16
CA PHE A 152 -9.65 -2.89 -5.47
C PHE A 152 -8.27 -2.28 -5.78
N PRO A 153 -7.89 -2.18 -7.06
CA PRO A 153 -6.62 -1.60 -7.45
C PRO A 153 -6.62 -0.08 -7.30
N VAL A 154 -5.50 0.46 -6.85
CA VAL A 154 -5.27 1.90 -6.72
C VAL A 154 -3.93 2.30 -7.33
N LYS A 155 -3.83 3.53 -7.83
CA LYS A 155 -2.58 4.14 -8.27
C LYS A 155 -2.26 5.34 -7.39
N TRP A 156 -1.17 5.25 -6.64
CA TRP A 156 -0.68 6.36 -5.83
C TRP A 156 -0.04 7.44 -6.71
N HIS A 157 -0.48 8.68 -6.54
CA HIS A 157 0.03 9.84 -7.28
C HIS A 157 0.85 10.76 -6.37
N ILE A 158 0.37 10.98 -5.15
CA ILE A 158 1.00 11.86 -4.17
C ILE A 158 1.20 11.07 -2.88
N ILE A 159 2.43 11.05 -2.38
CA ILE A 159 2.79 10.41 -1.12
C ILE A 159 3.61 11.43 -0.33
N LYS A 160 2.94 12.13 0.59
CA LYS A 160 3.53 13.13 1.48
C LYS A 160 2.55 13.53 2.56
N ASP A 161 3.09 13.94 3.69
CA ASP A 161 2.29 14.35 4.83
C ASP A 161 1.82 15.80 4.69
N VAL A 162 0.51 16.01 4.79
CA VAL A 162 -0.15 17.31 4.81
C VAL A 162 -0.87 17.47 6.16
N PRO A 163 -0.39 18.35 7.05
CA PRO A 163 -0.99 18.54 8.36
C PRO A 163 -2.44 19.05 8.29
N ASN A 164 -3.31 18.59 9.18
CA ASN A 164 -4.72 19.01 9.26
C ASN A 164 -4.93 20.54 9.27
N PRO A 165 -4.09 21.38 9.91
CA PRO A 165 -4.24 22.83 9.83
C PRO A 165 -4.26 23.41 8.41
N GLN A 166 -3.63 22.74 7.44
CA GLN A 166 -3.65 23.14 6.03
C GLN A 166 -5.00 22.85 5.36
N LEU A 167 -5.81 21.93 5.89
CA LEU A 167 -7.05 21.45 5.27
C LEU A 167 -8.31 21.82 6.06
N ARG A 168 -8.19 22.15 7.35
CA ARG A 168 -9.33 22.37 8.26
C ARG A 168 -10.30 23.49 7.86
N HIS A 169 -9.91 24.37 6.95
CA HIS A 169 -10.77 25.45 6.44
C HIS A 169 -11.77 24.96 5.39
N ILE A 170 -11.56 23.77 4.82
CA ILE A 170 -12.44 23.16 3.84
C ILE A 170 -13.60 22.52 4.57
N ILE A 171 -14.78 23.12 4.41
CA ILE A 171 -16.01 22.70 5.08
C ILE A 171 -16.86 21.83 4.15
N LEU A 172 -17.37 20.71 4.69
CA LEU A 172 -18.18 19.74 3.95
C LEU A 172 -19.66 19.91 4.30
N GLU A 173 -20.42 20.54 3.38
CA GLU A 173 -21.87 20.73 3.53
C GLU A 173 -22.64 19.40 3.66
N ASN A 174 -22.17 18.37 2.97
CA ASN A 174 -22.72 17.00 3.02
C ASN A 174 -22.25 16.19 4.24
N ASN A 175 -21.59 16.82 5.21
CA ASN A 175 -21.12 16.21 6.46
C ASN A 175 -21.33 17.16 7.65
N GLU A 176 -22.57 17.65 7.82
CA GLU A 176 -22.96 18.52 8.94
C GLU A 176 -22.10 19.79 9.06
N ASN A 177 -21.60 20.32 7.94
CA ASN A 177 -20.67 21.46 7.90
C ASN A 177 -19.40 21.26 8.76
N LYS A 178 -18.96 20.01 8.92
CA LYS A 178 -17.71 19.70 9.59
C LYS A 178 -16.52 19.92 8.63
N PRO A 179 -15.33 20.27 9.17
CA PRO A 179 -14.11 20.29 8.39
C PRO A 179 -13.82 18.94 7.73
N VAL A 180 -13.17 18.95 6.56
CA VAL A 180 -12.72 17.72 5.87
C VAL A 180 -11.85 16.83 6.75
N THR A 181 -11.08 17.41 7.68
CA THR A 181 -10.23 16.70 8.64
C THR A 181 -11.01 15.85 9.64
N ASN A 182 -12.32 16.09 9.79
CA ASN A 182 -13.20 15.37 10.70
C ASN A 182 -14.01 14.27 9.97
N SER A 183 -13.67 14.00 8.71
CA SER A 183 -14.30 13.00 7.89
C SER A 183 -14.10 11.58 8.44
N ARG A 184 -15.15 10.75 8.28
CA ARG A 184 -15.07 9.31 8.49
C ARG A 184 -14.59 8.60 7.21
N ASP A 185 -14.33 7.31 7.33
CA ASP A 185 -13.95 6.48 6.18
C ASP A 185 -15.01 6.56 5.08
N THR A 186 -14.58 6.69 3.84
CA THR A 186 -15.40 6.85 2.63
C THR A 186 -16.33 8.08 2.62
N GLN A 187 -16.01 9.13 3.38
CA GLN A 187 -16.70 10.42 3.26
C GLN A 187 -16.48 10.99 1.85
N GLU A 188 -17.57 11.33 1.17
CA GLU A 188 -17.52 11.93 -0.15
C GLU A 188 -17.30 13.44 -0.06
N LEU A 189 -16.49 14.00 -0.97
CA LEU A 189 -16.37 15.44 -1.15
C LEU A 189 -16.97 15.81 -2.51
N ARG A 190 -17.70 16.92 -2.55
CA ARG A 190 -18.12 17.52 -3.82
C ARG A 190 -16.92 18.08 -4.56
N LEU A 191 -17.07 18.24 -5.88
CA LEU A 191 -16.02 18.69 -6.80
C LEU A 191 -15.25 19.94 -6.33
N PRO A 192 -15.87 21.02 -5.82
CA PRO A 192 -15.12 22.20 -5.38
C PRO A 192 -14.18 21.88 -4.21
N GLN A 193 -14.68 21.24 -3.16
CA GLN A 193 -13.89 20.87 -1.98
C GLN A 193 -12.82 19.83 -2.32
N GLY A 194 -13.16 18.82 -3.13
CA GLY A 194 -12.20 17.80 -3.59
C GLY A 194 -11.05 18.38 -4.39
N SER A 195 -11.36 19.31 -5.31
CA SER A 195 -10.34 20.01 -6.11
C SER A 195 -9.45 20.89 -5.25
N GLU A 196 -10.00 21.56 -4.24
CA GLU A 196 -9.23 22.38 -3.30
C GLU A 196 -8.26 21.51 -2.47
N VAL A 197 -8.73 20.39 -1.90
CA VAL A 197 -7.87 19.43 -1.21
C VAL A 197 -6.73 18.96 -2.13
N LEU A 198 -7.05 18.58 -3.37
CA LEU A 198 -6.08 18.10 -4.34
C LEU A 198 -5.02 19.17 -4.70
N ASN A 199 -5.43 20.42 -4.84
CA ASN A 199 -4.53 21.55 -5.08
C ASN A 199 -3.62 21.86 -3.89
N ILE A 200 -4.15 21.76 -2.66
CA ILE A 200 -3.34 21.89 -1.44
C ILE A 200 -2.31 20.77 -1.38
N PHE A 201 -2.71 19.53 -1.66
CA PHE A 201 -1.76 18.43 -1.79
C PHE A 201 -0.70 18.75 -2.82
N LYS A 202 -1.02 19.16 -4.05
CA LYS A 202 -0.01 19.45 -5.07
C LYS A 202 0.97 20.56 -4.63
N SER A 203 0.47 21.65 -4.07
CA SER A 203 1.27 22.84 -3.71
C SER A 203 2.06 22.70 -2.40
N TYR A 204 1.63 21.85 -1.47
CA TYR A 204 2.28 21.74 -0.17
C TYR A 204 3.70 21.17 -0.26
N ALA A 205 4.68 21.93 0.24
CA ALA A 205 6.07 21.50 0.37
C ALA A 205 6.25 20.68 1.66
N ALA A 206 5.94 19.39 1.58
CA ALA A 206 6.07 18.48 2.71
C ALA A 206 7.52 18.23 3.10
N LYS A 207 7.72 17.96 4.39
CA LYS A 207 9.03 17.61 4.97
C LYS A 207 9.18 16.12 5.27
N THR A 208 8.06 15.41 5.36
CA THR A 208 7.99 14.01 5.76
C THR A 208 6.99 13.26 4.89
N SER A 209 7.21 11.96 4.76
CA SER A 209 6.30 11.01 4.14
C SER A 209 6.57 9.61 4.68
N ILE A 210 5.61 8.70 4.52
CA ILE A 210 5.83 7.27 4.83
C ILE A 210 7.00 6.64 4.06
N ILE A 211 7.43 7.25 2.95
CA ILE A 211 8.59 6.77 2.17
C ILE A 211 9.90 6.94 2.96
N ASP A 212 9.96 7.86 3.92
CA ASP A 212 11.12 8.06 4.77
C ASP A 212 11.34 6.87 5.71
N ASP A 213 10.25 6.22 6.12
CA ASP A 213 10.22 5.08 7.03
C ASP A 213 9.87 3.75 6.32
N PHE A 214 9.98 3.68 4.99
CA PHE A 214 9.52 2.53 4.22
C PHE A 214 10.21 1.22 4.63
N ASP A 215 11.51 1.25 4.86
CA ASP A 215 12.29 0.07 5.30
C ASP A 215 11.86 -0.45 6.68
N PHE A 216 11.38 0.44 7.55
CA PHE A 216 10.84 0.04 8.85
C PHE A 216 9.57 -0.80 8.67
N TYR A 217 8.66 -0.35 7.79
CA TYR A 217 7.43 -1.06 7.50
C TYR A 217 7.65 -2.37 6.71
N GLU A 218 8.61 -2.39 5.77
CA GLU A 218 9.06 -3.60 5.08
C GLU A 218 9.53 -4.68 6.07
N ASN A 219 10.36 -4.29 7.05
CA ASN A 219 10.86 -5.22 8.05
C ASN A 219 9.75 -5.70 9.00
N ARG A 220 8.82 -4.83 9.40
CA ARG A 220 7.64 -5.20 10.19
C ARG A 220 6.76 -6.20 9.45
N GLU A 221 6.52 -6.00 8.16
CA GLU A 221 5.75 -6.93 7.32
C GLU A 221 6.41 -8.31 7.31
N LYS A 222 7.72 -8.40 7.05
CA LYS A 222 8.46 -9.67 7.06
C LYS A 222 8.31 -10.41 8.39
N VAL A 223 8.42 -9.70 9.52
CA VAL A 223 8.26 -10.29 10.86
C VAL A 223 6.81 -10.78 11.06
N MET A 224 5.80 -10.02 10.64
CA MET A 224 4.40 -10.42 10.75
C MET A 224 4.08 -11.66 9.91
N VAL A 225 4.55 -11.73 8.66
CA VAL A 225 4.38 -12.89 7.78
C VAL A 225 5.06 -14.12 8.37
N GLN A 226 6.30 -14.00 8.87
CA GLN A 226 6.98 -15.12 9.55
C GLN A 226 6.22 -15.60 10.79
N LYS A 227 5.61 -14.70 11.57
CA LYS A 227 4.77 -15.08 12.71
C LYS A 227 3.51 -15.83 12.26
N LYS A 228 2.81 -15.38 11.21
CA LYS A 228 1.64 -16.07 10.64
C LYS A 228 1.99 -17.47 10.12
N LEU A 229 3.17 -17.66 9.53
CA LEU A 229 3.66 -18.96 9.09
C LEU A 229 4.02 -19.90 10.24
N ARG A 230 4.58 -19.36 11.34
CA ARG A 230 4.94 -20.14 12.53
C ARG A 230 3.74 -20.52 13.40
N PHE A 231 2.67 -19.72 13.37
CA PHE A 231 1.46 -19.93 14.15
C PHE A 231 0.22 -19.77 13.26
N PRO A 232 -0.34 -20.87 12.71
CA PRO A 232 -1.55 -20.82 11.90
C PRO A 232 -2.73 -20.24 12.71
N PRO A 233 -3.78 -19.70 12.05
CA PRO A 233 -4.91 -19.01 12.71
C PRO A 233 -5.60 -19.81 13.83
N GLY A 234 -5.55 -21.15 13.76
CA GLY A 234 -6.10 -22.04 14.79
C GLY A 234 -5.28 -22.11 16.08
N GLN A 235 -3.99 -21.74 16.06
CA GLN A 235 -3.12 -21.72 17.24
C GLN A 235 -3.03 -20.33 17.89
N ILE A 236 -3.19 -19.25 17.12
CA ILE A 236 -3.17 -17.87 17.64
C ILE A 236 -4.38 -17.62 18.56
N LYS A 237 -5.60 -17.98 18.13
CA LYS A 237 -6.80 -17.84 18.98
C LYS A 237 -6.69 -18.61 20.29
N LYS A 238 -6.09 -19.81 20.24
CA LYS A 238 -5.89 -20.66 21.40
C LYS A 238 -4.87 -20.06 22.37
N LYS A 239 -3.81 -19.44 21.84
CA LYS A 239 -2.78 -18.78 22.64
C LYS A 239 -3.25 -17.45 23.24
N GLU A 240 -4.05 -16.68 22.50
CA GLU A 240 -4.71 -15.47 23.01
C GLU A 240 -5.76 -15.80 24.09
N GLU A 241 -6.55 -16.87 23.91
CA GLU A 241 -7.45 -17.39 24.95
C GLU A 241 -6.67 -17.91 26.17
N GLU A 242 -5.57 -18.63 25.98
CA GLU A 242 -4.72 -19.12 27.07
C GLU A 242 -4.05 -17.97 27.85
N GLU A 243 -3.58 -16.91 27.17
CA GLU A 243 -3.05 -15.69 27.81
C GLU A 243 -4.15 -14.92 28.57
N LEU A 244 -5.33 -14.74 27.97
CA LEU A 244 -6.46 -14.07 28.63
C LEU A 244 -6.95 -14.84 29.87
N VAL A 245 -6.96 -16.18 29.81
CA VAL A 245 -7.31 -17.03 30.95
C VAL A 245 -6.24 -16.98 32.02
N ALA A 246 -4.96 -16.94 31.65
CA ALA A 246 -3.85 -16.78 32.60
C ALA A 246 -3.89 -15.40 33.30
N ASP A 247 -4.19 -14.33 32.56
CA ASP A 247 -4.34 -12.98 33.11
C ASP A 247 -5.56 -12.88 34.06
N LEU A 248 -6.67 -13.54 33.74
CA LEU A 248 -7.83 -13.60 34.63
C LEU A 248 -7.55 -14.38 35.92
N GLN A 249 -6.86 -15.53 35.82
CA GLN A 249 -6.50 -16.35 36.98
C GLN A 249 -5.51 -15.63 37.90
N THR A 250 -4.51 -14.93 37.33
CA THR A 250 -3.55 -14.14 38.13
C THR A 250 -4.22 -12.96 38.84
N MET A 251 -5.20 -12.32 38.20
CA MET A 251 -6.01 -11.27 38.83
C MET A 251 -6.92 -11.81 39.96
N GLU A 252 -7.49 -13.00 39.83
CA GLU A 252 -8.30 -13.63 40.88
C GLU A 252 -7.47 -14.04 42.10
N ILE A 253 -6.28 -14.61 41.90
CA ILE A 253 -5.35 -14.99 42.97
C ILE A 253 -4.88 -13.74 43.74
N SER A 254 -4.64 -12.62 43.06
CA SER A 254 -4.26 -11.36 43.71
C SER A 254 -5.36 -10.71 44.55
N LYS A 255 -6.64 -11.06 44.31
CA LYS A 255 -7.80 -10.57 45.08
C LYS A 255 -8.08 -11.41 46.33
N SER A 256 -7.78 -12.71 46.31
CA SER A 256 -7.95 -13.61 47.45
C SER A 256 -6.86 -13.48 48.52
N GLU A 257 -5.67 -12.97 48.16
CA GLU A 257 -4.60 -12.65 49.12
C GLU A 257 -4.77 -11.31 49.86
N LYS A 258 -5.84 -10.55 49.57
CA LYS A 258 -6.14 -9.23 50.18
C LYS A 258 -7.44 -9.17 50.97
N LEU A 259 -7.79 -10.24 51.69
CA LEU A 259 -8.76 -10.13 52.79
C LEU A 259 -8.07 -10.49 54.12
N PRO A 260 -8.00 -9.57 55.10
CA PRO A 260 -7.67 -9.91 56.47
C PRO A 260 -8.83 -10.65 57.17
#